data_AF-A0A935FWN3-F1
#
_entry.id   AF-A0A935FWN3-F1
#
_cell.length_a   1.000
_cell.length_b   1.000
_cell.length_c   1.000
_cell.angle_alpha   90.00
_cell.angle_beta   90.00
_cell.angle_gamma   90.00
#
_symmetry.space_group_name_H-M   'P 1'
#
loop_
_entity.id
_entity.type
_entity.pdbx_description
1 polymer ?
#
loop_
_entity_poly.entity_id
_entity_poly.type
_entity_poly.pdbx_seq_one_letter_code
_entity_poly.pdbx_strand_id
1 'polypeptide(L)'
;MNEFKEQLLLRIFISESEKIGAVTAFEYIVNKAKEDGISGVIVLKGMMGFGSHRVIHSSKLLDLSTDLPVVIELVDSDEAIEKFISAV
;
A
#
# COMPACT_ATOMS: atom_id res chain seq x y z
N MET A 1 10.09 28.79 8.56
CA MET A 1 8.78 28.72 7.88
C MET A 1 8.85 27.48 7.00
N ASN A 2 8.07 26.43 7.28
CA ASN A 2 8.11 25.25 6.42
C ASN A 2 7.53 25.65 5.06
N GLU A 3 8.31 25.47 4.01
CA GLU A 3 7.89 25.71 2.65
C GLU A 3 7.12 24.48 2.19
N PHE A 4 5.81 24.61 2.04
CA PHE A 4 4.99 23.54 1.46
C PHE A 4 5.37 23.40 -0.01
N LYS A 5 5.75 22.19 -0.40
CA LYS A 5 6.08 21.84 -1.78
C LYS A 5 5.01 20.91 -2.33
N GLU A 6 4.74 21.04 -3.62
CA GLU A 6 3.93 20.08 -4.36
C GLU A 6 4.62 18.70 -4.35
N GLN A 7 3.84 17.65 -4.16
CA GLN A 7 4.27 16.26 -4.09
C GLN A 7 3.17 15.39 -4.72
N LEU A 8 3.54 14.20 -5.19
CA LEU A 8 2.60 13.19 -5.64
C LEU A 8 2.23 12.25 -4.50
N LEU A 9 1.00 11.74 -4.55
CA LEU A 9 0.50 10.68 -3.69
C LEU A 9 0.26 9.44 -4.54
N LEU A 10 1.10 8.42 -4.38
CA LEU A 10 0.88 7.08 -4.91
C LEU A 10 0.07 6.29 -3.90
N ARG A 11 -1.04 5.68 -4.36
CA ARG A 11 -1.88 4.81 -3.53
C ARG A 11 -1.96 3.42 -4.14
N ILE A 12 -1.48 2.43 -3.38
CA ILE A 12 -1.46 1.02 -3.76
C ILE A 12 -2.52 0.30 -2.95
N PHE A 13 -3.41 -0.43 -3.62
CA PHE A 13 -4.48 -1.21 -2.99
C PHE A 13 -4.18 -2.69 -3.17
N ILE A 14 -4.07 -3.42 -2.08
CA ILE A 14 -3.78 -4.87 -2.08
C ILE A 14 -4.60 -5.59 -1.01
N SER A 15 -4.54 -6.91 -1.04
CA SER A 15 -5.06 -7.75 0.04
C SER A 15 -4.05 -7.87 1.19
N GLU A 16 -4.54 -7.96 2.43
CA GLU A 16 -3.70 -8.23 3.60
C GLU A 16 -2.98 -9.58 3.49
N SER A 17 -3.60 -10.56 2.86
CA SER A 17 -3.02 -11.89 2.69
C SER A 17 -2.07 -12.02 1.49
N GLU A 18 -1.95 -10.97 0.66
CA GLU A 18 -1.09 -10.98 -0.52
C GLU A 18 0.38 -11.06 -0.10
N LYS A 19 1.17 -11.91 -0.78
CA LYS A 19 2.55 -12.20 -0.43
C LYS A 19 3.51 -11.97 -1.59
N ILE A 20 4.69 -11.46 -1.25
CA ILE A 20 5.85 -11.39 -2.14
C ILE A 20 6.96 -12.21 -1.49
N GLY A 21 7.18 -13.41 -2.01
CA GLY A 21 8.10 -14.39 -1.42
C GLY A 21 7.65 -14.80 -0.01
N ALA A 22 8.49 -14.51 0.98
CA ALA A 22 8.28 -14.92 2.37
C ALA A 22 7.53 -13.89 3.24
N VAL A 23 7.33 -12.67 2.74
CA VAL A 23 6.70 -11.56 3.48
C VAL A 23 5.37 -11.16 2.84
N THR A 24 4.56 -10.38 3.56
CA THR A 24 3.36 -9.78 2.98
C THR A 24 3.75 -8.72 1.94
N ALA A 25 2.88 -8.49 0.95
CA ALA A 25 3.13 -7.51 -0.09
C ALA A 25 3.26 -6.08 0.49
N PHE A 26 2.48 -5.72 1.52
CA PHE A 26 2.66 -4.40 2.15
C PHE A 26 4.00 -4.27 2.88
N GLU A 27 4.48 -5.31 3.58
CA GLU A 27 5.81 -5.28 4.19
C GLU A 27 6.91 -5.13 3.15
N TYR A 28 6.80 -5.85 2.03
CA TYR A 28 7.74 -5.73 0.93
C TYR A 28 7.79 -4.29 0.39
N ILE A 29 6.63 -3.73 0.04
CA ILE A 29 6.51 -2.38 -0.53
C ILE A 29 7.04 -1.32 0.43
N VAL A 30 6.71 -1.39 1.73
CA VAL A 30 7.19 -0.44 2.74
C VAL A 30 8.71 -0.50 2.89
N ASN A 31 9.29 -1.71 2.95
CA ASN A 31 10.74 -1.86 3.04
C ASN A 31 11.43 -1.36 1.77
N LYS A 32 10.88 -1.66 0.60
CA LYS A 32 11.42 -1.17 -0.68
C LYS A 32 11.37 0.35 -0.78
N ALA A 33 10.27 0.98 -0.34
CA ALA A 33 10.14 2.43 -0.33
C ALA A 33 11.16 3.08 0.62
N LYS A 34 11.44 2.43 1.75
CA LYS A 34 12.51 2.85 2.67
C LYS A 34 13.90 2.72 2.06
N GLU A 35 14.18 1.64 1.34
CA GLU A 35 15.45 1.42 0.62
C GLU A 35 15.67 2.45 -0.49
N ASP A 36 14.61 2.80 -1.23
CA ASP A 36 14.65 3.76 -2.33
C ASP A 36 14.60 5.23 -1.86
N GLY A 37 14.43 5.46 -0.56
CA GLY A 37 14.52 6.78 0.05
C GLY A 37 13.26 7.63 -0.08
N ILE A 38 12.08 7.01 -0.21
CA ILE A 38 10.79 7.71 -0.26
C ILE A 38 10.55 8.50 1.03
N SER A 39 10.14 9.75 0.87
CA SER A 39 10.00 10.76 1.94
C SER A 39 8.89 10.45 2.95
N GLY A 40 7.81 9.79 2.52
CA GLY A 40 6.70 9.43 3.40
C GLY A 40 5.97 8.18 2.92
N VAL A 41 5.70 7.27 3.86
CA VAL A 41 4.89 6.06 3.61
C VAL A 41 3.95 5.83 4.79
N ILE A 42 2.70 5.48 4.51
CA ILE A 42 1.74 5.00 5.52
C ILE A 42 0.96 3.80 4.99
N VAL A 43 0.62 2.88 5.89
CA VAL A 43 -0.23 1.73 5.60
C VAL A 43 -1.54 1.89 6.37
N LEU A 44 -2.66 1.82 5.65
CA LEU A 44 -4.01 1.90 6.18
C LEU A 44 -4.71 0.55 5.95
N LYS A 45 -5.34 0.02 7.00
CA LYS A 45 -6.13 -1.21 6.93
C LYS A 45 -7.61 -0.87 6.83
N GLY A 46 -8.25 -1.30 5.75
CA GLY A 46 -9.68 -1.09 5.54
C GLY A 46 -10.53 -2.12 6.30
N MET A 47 -11.75 -1.72 6.66
CA MET A 47 -12.70 -2.60 7.33
C MET A 47 -13.44 -3.52 6.35
N MET A 48 -13.61 -3.07 5.11
CA MET A 48 -14.15 -3.85 4.01
C MET A 48 -13.71 -3.31 2.66
N GLY A 49 -13.72 -4.16 1.62
CA GLY A 49 -13.45 -3.76 0.24
C GLY A 49 -13.72 -4.89 -0.74
N PHE A 50 -13.70 -4.59 -2.03
CA PHE A 50 -13.75 -5.59 -3.09
C PHE A 50 -12.75 -5.23 -4.20
N GLY A 51 -12.06 -6.24 -4.71
CA GLY A 51 -11.08 -6.10 -5.80
C GLY A 51 -11.60 -6.59 -7.15
N SER A 52 -10.67 -6.96 -8.03
CA SER A 52 -10.93 -7.48 -9.37
C SER A 52 -11.83 -8.72 -9.42
N HIS A 53 -11.86 -9.52 -8.35
CA HIS A 53 -12.69 -10.72 -8.25
C HIS A 53 -14.09 -10.46 -7.68
N ARG A 54 -14.43 -9.20 -7.38
CA ARG A 54 -15.74 -8.74 -6.86
C ARG A 54 -16.21 -9.44 -5.57
N VAL A 55 -15.32 -10.12 -4.86
CA VAL A 55 -15.59 -10.70 -3.54
C VAL A 55 -15.53 -9.59 -2.50
N ILE A 56 -16.55 -9.51 -1.63
CA ILE A 56 -16.53 -8.58 -0.51
C ILE A 56 -15.68 -9.20 0.59
N HIS A 57 -14.58 -8.53 0.87
CA HIS A 57 -13.73 -8.82 2.01
C HIS A 57 -14.20 -7.98 3.20
N SER A 58 -14.54 -8.61 4.32
CA SER A 58 -14.99 -7.91 5.53
C SER A 58 -14.68 -8.70 6.80
N SER A 59 -14.61 -8.02 7.95
CA SER A 59 -14.35 -8.64 9.25
C SER A 59 -15.60 -9.19 9.95
N LYS A 60 -16.65 -9.60 9.22
CA LYS A 60 -17.87 -10.13 9.84
C LYS A 60 -17.56 -11.39 10.65
N LEU A 61 -18.20 -11.51 11.82
CA LEU A 61 -17.95 -12.52 12.86
C LEU A 61 -18.04 -14.00 12.43
N LEU A 62 -18.53 -14.28 11.21
CA LEU A 62 -18.73 -15.63 10.65
C LEU A 62 -17.86 -15.89 9.41
N ASP A 63 -17.13 -14.89 8.89
CA ASP A 63 -16.23 -15.08 7.75
C ASP A 63 -14.87 -15.56 8.27
N LEU A 64 -14.62 -16.88 8.18
CA LEU A 64 -13.36 -17.52 8.59
C LEU A 64 -12.13 -17.07 7.78
N SER A 65 -12.33 -16.24 6.74
CA SER A 65 -11.30 -15.72 5.84
C SER A 65 -11.38 -14.20 5.79
N THR A 66 -10.77 -13.52 6.75
CA THR A 66 -10.68 -12.05 6.80
C THR A 66 -9.49 -11.57 5.98
N ASP A 67 -9.58 -11.62 4.66
CA ASP A 67 -8.56 -11.06 3.79
C ASP A 67 -8.85 -9.58 3.54
N LEU A 68 -8.45 -8.70 4.45
CA LEU A 68 -8.88 -7.30 4.44
C LEU A 68 -8.11 -6.45 3.43
N PRO A 69 -8.74 -5.40 2.86
CA PRO A 69 -8.02 -4.49 1.97
C PRO A 69 -6.99 -3.67 2.76
N VAL A 70 -5.79 -3.55 2.20
CA VAL A 70 -4.71 -2.71 2.69
C VAL A 70 -4.41 -1.65 1.64
N VAL A 71 -4.28 -0.40 2.10
CA VAL A 71 -3.92 0.74 1.29
C VAL A 71 -2.55 1.24 1.73
N ILE A 72 -1.60 1.30 0.81
CA ILE A 72 -0.27 1.84 1.05
C ILE A 72 -0.20 3.18 0.33
N GLU A 73 0.11 4.24 1.07
CA GLU A 73 0.24 5.59 0.55
C GLU A 73 1.71 6.01 0.63
N LEU A 74 2.26 6.43 -0.51
CA LEU A 74 3.61 6.95 -0.63
C LEU A 74 3.52 8.40 -1.11
N VAL A 75 4.27 9.30 -0.46
CA VAL A 75 4.32 10.73 -0.81
C VAL A 75 5.76 11.13 -1.09
N ASP A 76 6.01 11.57 -2.32
CA ASP A 76 7.30 12.11 -2.77
C ASP A 76 7.13 12.87 -4.10
N SER A 77 8.24 13.35 -4.64
CA SER A 77 8.35 14.00 -5.94
C SER A 77 7.94 13.05 -7.07
N ASP A 78 7.51 13.64 -8.17
CA ASP A 78 7.14 12.90 -9.39
C ASP A 78 8.23 11.92 -9.83
N GLU A 79 9.48 12.40 -9.92
CA GLU A 79 10.63 11.57 -10.30
C GLU A 79 10.87 10.39 -9.33
N ALA A 80 10.73 10.61 -8.02
CA ALA A 80 10.92 9.55 -7.03
C ALA A 80 9.81 8.50 -7.11
N ILE A 81 8.56 8.91 -7.31
CA ILE A 81 7.42 8.01 -7.46
C ILE A 81 7.52 7.18 -8.75
N GLU A 82 7.83 7.80 -9.89
CA GLU A 82 8.01 7.10 -11.17
C GLU A 82 9.16 6.08 -11.12
N LYS A 83 10.27 6.45 -10.47
CA LYS A 83 11.39 5.54 -10.23
C LYS A 83 10.98 4.37 -9.35
N PHE A 84 10.22 4.62 -8.28
CA PHE A 84 9.72 3.58 -7.39
C PHE A 84 8.79 2.61 -8.11
N ILE A 85 7.83 3.11 -8.88
CA ILE A 85 6.89 2.29 -9.69
C ILE A 85 7.65 1.36 -10.63
N SER A 86 8.72 1.85 -11.26
CA SER A 86 9.54 1.04 -12.17
C SER A 86 10.36 -0.05 -11.48
N ALA A 87 10.54 0.03 -10.16
CA ALA A 87 11.38 -0.87 -9.37
C ALA A 87 10.59 -1.96 -8.62
N VAL A 88 9.25 -1.86 -8.58
CA VAL A 88 8.36 -2.78 -7.85
C VAL A 88 7.54 -3.67 -8.76
#